data_AF-A0A8S0G5H3-F1
#
_entry.id   AF-A0A8S0G5H3-F1
#
_cell.length_a   1.000
_cell.length_b   1.000
_cell.length_c   1.000
_cell.angle_alpha   90.00
_cell.angle_beta   90.00
_cell.angle_gamma   90.00
#
_symmetry.space_group_name_H-M   'P 1'
#
loop_
_entity.id
_entity.type
_entity.pdbx_description
1 polymer ?
#
loop_
_entity_poly.entity_id
_entity_poly.type
_entity_poly.pdbx_seq_one_letter_code
_entity_poly.pdbx_strand_id
1 'polypeptide(L)'
;MMSAPKITFIGAGSTIFVKNILGDVFHREALKTAHIALMDIDPTRLEESHIVVRKLMDSAGASGKITCHTQQKEALQDADFVVVAFQIGGYEPCTVTDFEVCKRHGLEQTIADTQTAGAGRHYACATYHSAPVADLRGHDGSLPRCHHAQLR
;
A
#
# COMPACT_ATOMS: atom_id res chain seq x y z
N MET A 1 27.72 10.34 8.37
CA MET A 1 26.73 10.71 7.33
C MET A 1 25.45 9.96 7.65
N MET A 2 24.32 10.66 7.82
CA MET A 2 23.03 9.97 7.95
C MET A 2 22.69 9.36 6.59
N SER A 3 22.49 8.04 6.55
CA SER A 3 22.01 7.35 5.35
C SER A 3 20.62 7.88 4.99
N ALA A 4 20.34 8.04 3.70
CA ALA A 4 18.99 8.38 3.27
C ALA A 4 18.04 7.21 3.61
N PRO A 5 16.87 7.47 4.24
CA PRO A 5 16.00 6.40 4.70
C PRO A 5 15.34 5.68 3.53
N LYS A 6 15.12 4.37 3.67
CA LYS A 6 14.31 3.57 2.74
C LYS A 6 12.88 3.46 3.23
N ILE A 7 11.94 3.97 2.44
CA ILE A 7 10.49 3.92 2.69
C ILE A 7 9.87 2.93 1.69
N THR A 8 9.27 1.86 2.21
CA THR A 8 8.65 0.81 1.40
C THR A 8 7.13 0.94 1.42
N PHE A 9 6.51 0.94 0.25
CA PHE A 9 5.06 0.94 0.06
C PHE A 9 4.60 -0.43 -0.43
N ILE A 10 3.85 -1.16 0.39
CA ILE A 10 3.20 -2.42 0.02
C ILE A 10 1.77 -2.12 -0.41
N GLY A 11 1.38 -2.53 -1.62
CA GLY A 11 0.11 -2.11 -2.24
C GLY A 11 0.25 -0.84 -3.06
N ALA A 12 1.42 -0.63 -3.68
CA ALA A 12 1.75 0.58 -4.39
C ALA A 12 0.87 0.84 -5.62
N GLY A 13 0.14 -0.15 -6.13
CA GLY A 13 -0.82 -0.03 -7.23
C GLY A 13 -2.06 0.80 -6.88
N SER A 14 -2.20 1.27 -5.64
CA SER A 14 -3.14 2.33 -5.27
C SER A 14 -2.57 3.71 -5.63
N THR A 15 -2.47 4.00 -6.94
CA THR A 15 -1.74 5.16 -7.48
C THR A 15 -2.11 6.49 -6.83
N ILE A 16 -3.41 6.73 -6.59
CA ILE A 16 -3.88 7.98 -5.97
C ILE A 16 -3.44 8.08 -4.51
N PHE A 17 -3.56 6.98 -3.77
CA PHE A 17 -3.15 6.94 -2.38
C PHE A 17 -1.63 7.16 -2.26
N VAL A 18 -0.85 6.40 -3.04
CA VAL A 18 0.62 6.53 -3.08
C VAL A 18 1.04 7.94 -3.45
N LYS A 19 0.42 8.54 -4.47
CA LYS A 19 0.69 9.93 -4.88
C LYS A 19 0.47 10.91 -3.72
N ASN A 20 -0.62 10.79 -2.97
CA ASN A 20 -0.92 11.73 -1.88
C ASN A 20 0.15 11.64 -0.78
N ILE A 21 0.52 10.42 -0.38
CA ILE A 21 1.49 10.24 0.72
C ILE A 21 2.90 10.62 0.27
N LEU A 22 3.32 10.19 -0.92
CA LEU A 22 4.65 10.54 -1.43
C LEU A 22 4.76 12.01 -1.81
N GLY A 23 3.65 12.66 -2.14
CA GLY A 23 3.58 14.11 -2.30
C GLY A 23 4.04 14.81 -1.02
N ASP A 24 3.49 14.42 0.13
CA ASP A 24 3.90 14.99 1.42
C ASP A 24 5.35 14.65 1.77
N VAL A 25 5.80 13.41 1.48
CA VAL A 25 7.19 12.97 1.71
C VAL A 25 8.18 13.84 0.93
N PHE A 26 7.93 14.09 -0.35
CA PHE A 26 8.88 14.85 -1.19
C PHE A 26 8.92 16.35 -0.86
N HIS A 27 7.91 16.89 -0.20
CA HIS A 27 7.94 18.27 0.32
C HIS A 27 8.68 18.40 1.66
N ARG A 28 9.14 17.30 2.27
CA ARG A 28 9.99 17.34 3.47
C ARG A 28 11.46 17.30 3.08
N GLU A 29 12.19 18.37 3.39
CA GLU A 29 13.64 18.49 3.09
C GLU A 29 14.45 17.28 3.61
N ALA A 30 14.13 16.78 4.80
CA ALA A 30 14.80 15.62 5.39
C ALA A 30 14.61 14.31 4.61
N LEU A 31 13.60 14.23 3.73
CA LEU A 31 13.21 13.02 3.00
C LEU A 31 13.36 13.16 1.47
N LYS A 32 13.81 14.31 0.96
CA LYS A 32 14.00 14.53 -0.48
C LYS A 32 14.96 13.55 -1.15
N THR A 33 15.88 12.97 -0.38
CA THR A 33 16.86 11.98 -0.86
C THR A 33 16.47 10.55 -0.52
N ALA A 34 15.29 10.32 0.06
CA ALA A 34 14.84 9.01 0.52
C ALA A 34 14.77 7.99 -0.65
N HIS A 35 15.01 6.72 -0.32
CA HIS A 35 14.77 5.62 -1.25
C HIS A 35 13.32 5.15 -1.11
N ILE A 36 12.53 5.34 -2.15
CA ILE A 36 11.16 4.85 -2.25
C ILE A 36 11.14 3.47 -2.91
N ALA A 37 10.72 2.44 -2.17
CA ALA A 37 10.46 1.12 -2.71
C ALA A 37 8.95 0.93 -2.91
N LEU A 38 8.50 0.84 -4.15
CA LEU A 38 7.12 0.56 -4.52
C LEU A 38 6.96 -0.94 -4.72
N MET A 39 5.96 -1.54 -4.07
CA MET A 39 5.64 -2.95 -4.23
C MET A 39 4.16 -3.16 -4.48
N ASP A 40 3.85 -3.89 -5.55
CA ASP A 40 2.51 -4.41 -5.83
C ASP A 40 2.64 -5.75 -6.56
N ILE A 41 1.63 -6.62 -6.39
CA ILE A 41 1.59 -7.91 -7.09
C ILE A 41 1.19 -7.75 -8.56
N ASP A 42 0.50 -6.65 -8.89
CA ASP A 42 0.09 -6.31 -10.25
C ASP A 42 1.17 -5.43 -10.91
N PRO A 43 1.92 -5.96 -11.90
CA PRO A 43 3.00 -5.22 -12.53
C PRO A 43 2.51 -4.04 -13.36
N THR A 44 1.28 -4.08 -13.89
CA THR A 44 0.70 -2.98 -14.67
C THR A 44 0.40 -1.80 -13.76
N ARG A 45 -0.30 -2.05 -12.65
CA ARG A 45 -0.61 -0.99 -11.66
C ARG A 45 0.64 -0.43 -10.99
N LEU A 46 1.65 -1.28 -10.80
CA LEU A 46 2.96 -0.88 -10.27
C LEU A 46 3.67 0.09 -11.23
N GLU A 47 3.68 -0.19 -12.53
CA GLU A 47 4.28 0.69 -13.54
C GLU A 47 3.57 2.04 -13.63
N GLU A 48 2.23 2.04 -13.61
CA GLU A 48 1.44 3.28 -13.58
C GLU A 48 1.81 4.15 -12.37
N SER A 49 1.94 3.51 -11.19
CA SER A 49 2.33 4.18 -9.96
C SER A 49 3.75 4.71 -10.03
N HIS A 50 4.68 3.94 -10.58
CA HIS A 50 6.06 4.36 -10.80
C HIS A 50 6.14 5.64 -11.65
N ILE A 51 5.41 5.69 -12.78
CA ILE A 51 5.38 6.87 -13.66
C ILE A 51 4.87 8.10 -12.92
N VAL A 52 3.79 7.96 -12.15
CA VAL A 52 3.20 9.07 -11.38
C VAL A 52 4.14 9.55 -10.28
N VAL A 53 4.71 8.63 -9.51
CA VAL A 53 5.63 8.95 -8.41
C VAL A 53 6.91 9.59 -8.93
N ARG A 54 7.45 9.13 -10.06
CA ARG A 54 8.63 9.72 -10.69
C ARG A 54 8.39 11.19 -11.05
N LYS A 55 7.28 11.48 -11.74
CA LYS A 55 6.89 12.86 -12.09
C LYS A 55 6.69 13.73 -10.85
N LEU A 56 6.12 13.16 -9.79
CA LEU A 56 5.91 13.86 -8.52
C LEU A 56 7.23 14.21 -7.84
N MET A 57 8.18 13.26 -7.81
CA MET A 57 9.52 13.45 -7.26
C MET A 57 10.27 14.56 -8.01
N ASP A 58 10.22 14.53 -9.34
CA ASP A 58 10.85 15.54 -10.19
C ASP A 58 10.23 16.93 -9.96
N SER A 59 8.89 17.02 -9.87
CA SER A 59 8.17 18.28 -9.65
C SER A 59 8.45 18.90 -8.27
N ALA A 60 8.73 18.07 -7.26
CA ALA A 60 9.05 18.51 -5.90
C ALA A 60 10.56 18.82 -5.71
N GLY A 61 11.39 18.63 -6.73
CA GLY A 61 12.85 18.79 -6.63
C GLY A 61 13.51 17.78 -5.69
N ALA A 62 12.90 16.60 -5.53
CA ALA A 62 13.48 15.49 -4.78
C ALA A 62 14.45 14.68 -5.67
N SER A 63 15.51 14.15 -5.07
CA SER A 63 16.63 13.47 -5.76
C SER A 63 16.86 12.05 -5.26
N GLY A 64 15.88 11.50 -4.55
CA GLY A 64 15.89 10.14 -4.05
C GLY A 64 15.90 9.07 -5.14
N LYS A 65 15.88 7.81 -4.68
CA LYS A 65 15.83 6.63 -5.55
C LYS A 65 14.43 6.05 -5.54
N ILE A 66 13.93 5.59 -6.69
CA ILE A 66 12.70 4.80 -6.77
C ILE A 66 13.06 3.40 -7.26
N THR A 67 12.49 2.36 -6.65
CA THR A 67 12.61 0.96 -7.09
C THR A 67 11.25 0.28 -7.05
N CYS A 68 10.96 -0.56 -8.04
CA CYS A 68 9.73 -1.33 -8.14
C CYS A 68 10.00 -2.81 -7.84
N HIS A 69 9.09 -3.44 -7.09
CA HIS A 69 9.20 -4.83 -6.66
C HIS A 69 7.85 -5.53 -6.82
N THR A 70 7.85 -6.76 -7.33
CA THR A 70 6.65 -7.62 -7.31
C THR A 70 6.64 -8.57 -6.12
N GLN A 71 7.80 -8.76 -5.49
CA GLN A 71 7.99 -9.64 -4.34
C GLN A 71 8.17 -8.84 -3.05
N GLN A 72 7.35 -9.16 -2.05
CA GLN A 72 7.34 -8.43 -0.78
C GLN A 72 8.71 -8.47 -0.06
N LYS A 73 9.38 -9.63 -0.06
CA LYS A 73 10.66 -9.81 0.64
C LYS A 73 11.75 -8.87 0.08
N GLU A 74 11.78 -8.69 -1.24
CA GLU A 74 12.75 -7.81 -1.91
C GLU A 74 12.48 -6.34 -1.60
N ALA A 75 11.20 -5.96 -1.56
CA ALA A 75 10.79 -4.61 -1.20
C ALA A 75 11.19 -4.25 0.24
N LEU A 76 10.99 -5.17 1.19
CA LEU A 76 11.24 -4.97 2.62
C LEU A 76 12.72 -5.00 3.02
N GLN A 77 13.61 -5.52 2.17
CA GLN A 77 15.04 -5.59 2.48
C GLN A 77 15.60 -4.21 2.81
N ASP A 78 16.20 -4.04 3.99
CA ASP A 78 16.77 -2.76 4.46
C ASP A 78 15.78 -1.58 4.54
N ALA A 79 14.47 -1.85 4.62
CA ALA A 79 13.50 -0.79 4.85
C ALA A 79 13.68 -0.15 6.25
N ASP A 80 13.58 1.17 6.33
CA ASP A 80 13.50 1.91 7.60
C ASP A 80 12.04 2.16 8.00
N PHE A 81 11.18 2.33 7.00
CA PHE A 81 9.74 2.54 7.15
C PHE A 81 8.96 1.68 6.17
N VAL A 82 7.80 1.21 6.60
CA VAL A 82 6.86 0.46 5.75
C VAL A 82 5.48 1.09 5.84
N VAL A 83 4.91 1.42 4.69
CA VAL A 83 3.52 1.87 4.52
C VAL A 83 2.77 0.74 3.83
N VAL A 84 1.67 0.30 4.45
CA VAL A 84 0.83 -0.77 3.93
C VAL A 84 -0.49 -0.19 3.49
N ALA A 85 -0.81 -0.34 2.20
CA ALA A 85 -1.99 0.26 1.59
C ALA A 85 -2.55 -0.64 0.47
N PHE A 86 -2.95 -1.86 0.82
CA PHE A 86 -3.59 -2.78 -0.11
C PHE A 86 -5.00 -3.16 0.33
N GLN A 87 -5.85 -3.50 -0.65
CA GLN A 87 -7.16 -4.09 -0.43
C GLN A 87 -7.09 -5.58 -0.79
N ILE A 88 -7.29 -6.45 0.19
CA ILE A 88 -7.28 -7.90 -0.07
C ILE A 88 -8.49 -8.24 -0.93
N GLY A 89 -8.23 -8.88 -2.07
CA GLY A 89 -9.25 -9.30 -3.03
C GLY A 89 -9.79 -8.20 -3.95
N GLY A 90 -9.27 -6.97 -3.83
CA GLY A 90 -9.45 -5.90 -4.80
C GLY A 90 -10.90 -5.43 -5.03
N TYR A 91 -11.09 -4.75 -6.16
CA TYR A 91 -12.41 -4.27 -6.56
C TYR A 91 -13.35 -5.43 -6.93
N GLU A 92 -12.86 -6.30 -7.81
CA GLU A 92 -13.53 -7.55 -8.19
C GLU A 92 -12.71 -8.74 -7.71
N PRO A 93 -13.33 -9.72 -7.00
CA PRO A 93 -14.77 -9.82 -6.72
C PRO A 93 -15.22 -9.08 -5.46
N CYS A 94 -14.30 -8.60 -4.61
CA CYS A 94 -14.59 -8.32 -3.21
C CYS A 94 -15.49 -7.10 -2.99
N THR A 95 -15.10 -5.95 -3.52
CA THR A 95 -15.89 -4.70 -3.41
C THR A 95 -17.27 -4.87 -4.06
N VAL A 96 -17.31 -5.50 -5.24
CA VAL A 96 -18.58 -5.80 -5.94
C VAL A 96 -19.47 -6.75 -5.14
N THR A 97 -18.89 -7.79 -4.54
CA THR A 97 -19.65 -8.73 -3.69
C THR A 97 -20.27 -8.01 -2.50
N ASP A 98 -19.55 -7.07 -1.89
CA ASP A 98 -20.07 -6.30 -0.77
C ASP A 98 -21.27 -5.45 -1.20
N PHE A 99 -21.20 -4.78 -2.36
CA PHE A 99 -22.34 -4.06 -2.93
C PHE A 99 -23.53 -4.97 -3.19
N GLU A 100 -23.32 -6.11 -3.85
CA GLU A 100 -24.40 -7.01 -4.22
C GLU A 100 -25.07 -7.67 -3.02
N VAL A 101 -24.31 -8.05 -1.99
CA VAL A 101 -24.90 -8.62 -0.76
C VAL A 101 -25.77 -7.59 -0.06
N CYS A 102 -25.28 -6.36 0.13
CA CYS A 102 -26.05 -5.31 0.79
C CYS A 102 -27.30 -4.94 0.00
N LYS A 103 -27.20 -4.87 -1.33
CA LYS A 103 -28.33 -4.58 -2.21
C LYS A 103 -29.44 -5.63 -2.10
N ARG A 104 -29.09 -6.92 -1.96
CA ARG A 104 -30.08 -7.99 -1.70
C ARG A 104 -30.86 -7.82 -0.39
N HIS A 105 -30.32 -7.05 0.56
CA HIS A 105 -30.97 -6.70 1.82
C HIS A 105 -31.61 -5.30 1.81
N GLY A 106 -31.76 -4.68 0.64
CA GLY A 106 -32.35 -3.34 0.51
C GLY A 106 -31.44 -2.20 0.94
N LEU A 107 -30.13 -2.45 1.06
CA LEU A 107 -29.13 -1.46 1.47
C LEU A 107 -28.22 -1.12 0.28
N GLU A 108 -28.26 0.13 -0.16
CA GLU A 108 -27.27 0.68 -1.08
C GLU A 108 -26.12 1.27 -0.26
N GLN A 109 -24.94 0.65 -0.36
CA GLN A 109 -23.76 1.10 0.35
C GLN A 109 -22.68 1.60 -0.61
N THR A 110 -21.90 2.58 -0.16
CA THR A 110 -20.64 2.98 -0.79
C THR A 110 -19.49 2.07 -0.34
N ILE A 111 -18.30 2.26 -0.90
CA ILE A 111 -17.07 1.59 -0.44
C ILE A 111 -16.90 1.84 1.06
N ALA A 112 -16.48 0.81 1.80
CA ALA A 112 -16.30 0.87 3.24
C ALA A 112 -15.06 0.09 3.69
N ASP A 113 -14.32 0.66 4.63
CA ASP A 113 -13.02 0.11 5.03
C ASP A 113 -13.03 -0.58 6.40
N THR A 114 -13.74 -0.01 7.40
CA THR A 114 -13.61 -0.45 8.81
C THR A 114 -14.92 -0.86 9.48
N GLN A 115 -16.02 -0.12 9.27
CA GLN A 115 -17.29 -0.37 9.95
C GLN A 115 -18.47 -0.14 9.01
N THR A 116 -18.95 -1.20 8.35
CA THR A 116 -20.27 -1.31 7.69
C THR A 116 -20.56 -2.80 7.40
N ALA A 117 -21.78 -3.13 6.95
CA ALA A 117 -22.15 -4.48 6.53
C ALA A 117 -21.28 -5.05 5.38
N GLY A 118 -20.68 -4.19 4.55
CA GLY A 118 -19.70 -4.58 3.54
C GLY A 118 -18.30 -4.87 4.10
N ALA A 119 -17.82 -4.04 5.04
CA ALA A 119 -16.45 -4.14 5.56
C ALA A 119 -16.14 -5.46 6.28
N GLY A 120 -17.16 -6.18 6.77
CA GLY A 120 -16.99 -7.43 7.53
C GLY A 120 -16.50 -8.64 6.71
N ARG A 121 -16.56 -8.61 5.37
CA ARG A 121 -16.14 -9.73 4.52
C ARG A 121 -14.80 -9.52 3.83
N HIS A 122 -14.43 -8.27 3.54
CA HIS A 122 -13.19 -7.96 2.83
C HIS A 122 -12.48 -6.82 3.54
N TYR A 123 -11.36 -7.13 4.18
CA TYR A 123 -10.54 -6.13 4.84
C TYR A 123 -9.83 -5.28 3.78
N ALA A 124 -10.37 -4.10 3.49
CA ALA A 124 -9.59 -3.00 2.94
C ALA A 124 -8.63 -2.53 4.05
N CYS A 125 -7.42 -3.07 4.02
CA CYS A 125 -6.38 -2.77 5.00
C CYS A 125 -5.68 -1.48 4.59
N ALA A 126 -6.32 -0.33 4.78
CA ALA A 126 -5.60 0.94 4.87
C ALA A 126 -5.04 1.10 6.31
N THR A 127 -4.31 0.10 6.79
CA THR A 127 -3.73 0.18 8.13
C THR A 127 -2.39 0.90 8.04
N TYR A 128 -2.37 2.15 8.48
CA TYR A 128 -1.13 2.78 8.91
C TYR A 128 -0.63 2.05 10.15
N HIS A 129 0.16 1.00 9.95
CA HIS A 129 1.03 0.53 11.00
C HIS A 129 2.41 1.12 10.75
N SER A 130 2.82 2.10 11.55
CA SER A 130 4.24 2.32 11.83
C SER A 130 4.73 1.12 12.66
N ALA A 131 4.72 -0.07 12.07
CA ALA A 131 5.32 -1.24 12.66
C ALA A 131 6.83 -0.98 12.66
N PRO A 132 7.54 -1.12 13.79
CA PRO A 132 8.99 -1.21 13.72
C PRO A 132 9.32 -2.34 12.76
N VAL A 133 10.18 -2.07 11.77
CA VAL A 133 10.53 -3.00 10.69
C VAL A 133 10.98 -4.38 11.21
N ALA A 134 11.35 -4.50 12.49
CA ALA A 134 11.60 -5.78 13.17
C ALA A 134 10.40 -6.75 13.11
N ASP A 135 9.17 -6.26 13.22
CA ASP A 135 7.96 -7.10 13.23
C ASP A 135 7.66 -7.70 11.84
N LEU A 136 7.98 -6.97 10.77
CA LEU A 136 7.83 -7.45 9.39
C LEU A 136 9.03 -8.25 8.86
N ARG A 137 10.22 -8.11 9.48
CA ARG A 137 11.44 -8.85 9.13
C ARG A 137 11.47 -10.28 9.69
N GLY A 138 10.78 -10.53 10.80
CA GLY A 138 10.69 -11.85 11.45
C GLY A 138 9.60 -12.76 10.89
N HIS A 139 8.66 -12.20 10.14
CA HIS A 139 7.64 -12.98 9.43
C HIS A 139 8.21 -13.49 8.10
N ASP A 140 8.01 -14.77 7.82
CA ASP A 140 8.43 -15.50 6.61
C ASP A 140 7.81 -14.99 5.29
N GLY A 141 7.26 -13.76 5.29
CA GLY A 141 6.38 -13.23 4.27
C GLY A 141 4.89 -13.43 4.60
N SER A 142 4.55 -14.16 5.66
CA SER A 142 3.16 -14.18 6.16
C SER A 142 2.90 -12.93 6.98
N LEU A 143 2.16 -11.96 6.45
CA LEU A 143 1.48 -11.00 7.32
C LEU A 143 0.62 -11.79 8.33
N PRO A 144 0.40 -11.30 9.56
CA PRO A 144 -0.46 -11.97 10.53
C PRO A 144 -1.75 -12.35 9.81
N ARG A 145 -2.02 -13.67 9.72
CA ARG A 145 -3.23 -14.19 9.10
C ARG A 145 -4.37 -13.45 9.77
N CYS A 146 -5.02 -12.55 9.04
CA CYS A 146 -6.30 -12.02 9.47
C CYS A 146 -7.16 -13.27 9.66
N HIS A 147 -7.49 -13.62 10.90
CA HIS A 147 -8.17 -14.89 11.25
C HIS A 147 -9.56 -15.03 10.58
N HIS A 148 -9.97 -14.04 9.79
CA HIS A 148 -11.20 -13.98 9.00
C HIS A 148 -10.98 -13.99 7.47
N ALA A 149 -9.73 -13.92 6.99
CA ALA A 149 -9.40 -14.06 5.58
C ALA A 149 -8.87 -15.48 5.32
N GLN A 150 -9.78 -16.46 5.31
CA GLN A 150 -9.48 -17.76 4.70
C GLN A 150 -9.38 -17.56 3.18
N LEU A 151 -8.16 -17.28 2.71
CA LEU A 151 -7.79 -17.46 1.31
C LEU A 151 -7.95 -18.96 0.99
N ARG A 152 -8.93 -19.30 0.16
CA ARG A 152 -8.92 -20.52 -0.66
C ARG A 152 -8.26 -20.20 -1.99
#